data_AF-A0A524CMS7-F1
#
_entry.id   AF-A0A524CMS7-F1
#
_cell.length_a   1.000
_cell.length_b   1.000
_cell.length_c   1.000
_cell.angle_alpha   90.00
_cell.angle_beta   90.00
_cell.angle_gamma   90.00
#
_symmetry.space_group_name_H-M   'P 1'
#
loop_
_entity.id
_entity.type
_entity.pdbx_description
1 polymer ?
#
loop_
_entity_poly.entity_id
_entity_poly.type
_entity_poly.pdbx_seq_one_letter_code
_entity_poly.pdbx_strand_id
1 'polypeptide(L)'
;MPSSNDLSLILTGKDEKYSGYDELIEVPEVLSIDALMEIWYYVNRMRFKPEVNNYIHAIIREYTLCARVDKGNSEHLKPSSGLCSGCHFNTDRSVCNKIDSILSVRVAKDLLRYSKALAWLLNLNEVDINIVNSIAPYVISHRVKYSSRELEKAPFWGDAYQFTRHLIDLIGKRFINRKPCYDISTRFRDGTPADEDLEILKNFAKNDLIVKYDILPFCKALKVKKYAKLAEKIDKAIKSGDMKTLSEIRRSLIDDLEFPNRAYLINWCDQELYKQTVSDFTFKYAHQKEVWVEIATEFPNLDRPLKQALSKRQTKQIRAKEILIETNVTGTEEDSIVNIQVSGGESALKLRSLLESLNFIKKE
;
A
#
# COMPACT_ATOMS: atom_id res chain seq x y z
N MET A 1 -8.35 9.24 -12.83
CA MET A 1 -8.47 8.69 -11.46
C MET A 1 -7.76 7.34 -11.40
N PRO A 2 -6.91 7.06 -10.39
CA PRO A 2 -6.20 5.78 -10.29
C PRO A 2 -7.16 4.60 -10.21
N SER A 3 -6.77 3.49 -10.84
CA SER A 3 -7.50 2.22 -10.79
C SER A 3 -7.34 1.55 -9.42
N SER A 4 -8.16 0.52 -9.15
CA SER A 4 -7.98 -0.32 -7.95
C SER A 4 -6.55 -0.88 -7.83
N ASN A 5 -5.90 -1.23 -8.95
CA ASN A 5 -4.53 -1.74 -8.91
C ASN A 5 -3.53 -0.64 -8.50
N ASP A 6 -3.68 0.57 -9.00
CA ASP A 6 -2.80 1.70 -8.65
C ASP A 6 -2.95 2.10 -7.18
N LEU A 7 -4.18 2.07 -6.66
CA LEU A 7 -4.46 2.31 -5.24
C LEU A 7 -3.81 1.27 -4.33
N SER A 8 -3.66 0.03 -4.80
CA SER A 8 -3.01 -1.03 -4.01
C SER A 8 -1.55 -0.71 -3.72
N LEU A 9 -0.84 -0.15 -4.71
CA LEU A 9 0.55 0.28 -4.59
C LEU A 9 0.67 1.50 -3.67
N ILE A 10 -0.32 2.40 -3.69
CA ILE A 10 -0.35 3.58 -2.82
C ILE A 10 -0.52 3.20 -1.35
N LEU A 11 -1.37 2.20 -1.05
CA LEU A 11 -1.64 1.76 0.33
C LEU A 11 -0.56 0.85 0.90
N THR A 12 0.22 0.17 0.05
CA THR A 12 1.40 -0.60 0.49
C THR A 12 2.65 0.26 0.63
N GLY A 13 2.69 1.45 0.04
CA GLY A 13 3.78 2.41 0.21
C GLY A 13 3.90 2.92 1.65
N LYS A 14 5.13 3.30 2.06
CA LYS A 14 5.36 3.97 3.35
C LYS A 14 4.64 5.33 3.35
N ASP A 15 3.95 5.65 4.45
CA ASP A 15 3.26 6.93 4.60
C ASP A 15 4.23 7.98 5.17
N GLU A 16 4.52 8.99 4.35
CA GLU A 16 5.46 10.07 4.67
C GLU A 16 5.04 10.91 5.88
N LYS A 17 3.74 10.89 6.24
CA LYS A 17 3.26 11.57 7.45
C LYS A 17 3.76 10.95 8.75
N TYR A 18 4.31 9.72 8.71
CA TYR A 18 4.99 9.14 9.85
C TYR A 18 6.49 9.48 9.89
N SER A 19 7.02 10.16 8.88
CA SER A 19 8.45 10.48 8.74
C SER A 19 8.68 11.99 8.71
N GLY A 20 8.43 12.65 9.82
CA GLY A 20 8.74 14.07 10.02
C GLY A 20 7.84 14.73 11.07
N TYR A 21 8.43 15.52 11.95
CA TYR A 21 7.71 16.47 12.79
C TYR A 21 7.54 17.76 11.98
N ASP A 22 6.31 18.22 11.79
CA ASP A 22 6.04 19.52 11.17
C ASP A 22 6.01 20.56 12.29
N GLU A 23 7.06 21.39 12.36
CA GLU A 23 7.22 22.44 13.39
C GLU A 23 6.07 23.47 13.39
N LEU A 24 5.28 23.52 12.32
CA LEU A 24 4.12 24.41 12.18
C LEU A 24 2.81 23.79 12.68
N ILE A 25 2.81 22.51 13.05
CA ILE A 25 1.64 21.83 13.63
C ILE A 25 1.76 21.89 15.15
N GLU A 26 1.07 22.86 15.75
CA GLU A 26 0.88 22.92 17.20
C GLU A 26 -0.01 21.74 17.64
N VAL A 27 0.63 20.63 18.01
CA VAL A 27 -0.05 19.55 18.75
C VAL A 27 -0.15 20.02 20.20
N PRO A 28 -1.35 20.02 20.83
CA PRO A 28 -1.47 20.32 22.25
C PRO A 28 -0.50 19.44 23.05
N GLU A 29 0.25 20.05 23.98
CA GLU A 29 1.35 19.44 24.75
C GLU A 29 0.82 18.41 25.77
N VAL A 30 0.22 17.32 25.28
CA VAL A 30 -0.23 16.17 26.06
C VAL A 30 0.81 15.05 26.03
N LEU A 31 1.68 15.04 25.00
CA LEU A 31 2.76 14.09 24.80
C LEU A 31 4.03 14.83 24.37
N SER A 32 5.20 14.32 24.78
CA SER A 32 6.47 14.77 24.22
C SER A 32 6.58 14.37 22.75
N ILE A 33 7.39 15.11 21.99
CA ILE A 33 7.68 14.79 20.58
C ILE A 33 8.22 13.35 20.45
N ASP A 34 9.10 12.93 21.36
CA ASP A 34 9.66 11.58 21.38
C ASP A 34 8.57 10.51 21.55
N ALA A 35 7.66 10.69 22.51
CA ALA A 35 6.55 9.78 22.74
C ALA A 35 5.60 9.72 21.53
N LEU A 36 5.35 10.86 20.88
CA LEU A 36 4.54 10.93 19.67
C LEU A 36 5.18 10.17 18.49
N MET A 37 6.48 10.37 18.28
CA MET A 37 7.25 9.68 17.23
C MET A 37 7.29 8.17 17.47
N GLU A 38 7.45 7.73 18.71
CA GLU A 38 7.42 6.32 19.10
C GLU A 38 6.04 5.69 18.82
N ILE A 39 4.95 6.37 19.19
CA ILE A 39 3.59 5.92 18.87
C ILE A 39 3.40 5.80 17.35
N TRP A 40 3.81 6.81 16.58
CA TRP A 40 3.72 6.79 15.12
C TRP A 40 4.50 5.63 14.50
N TYR A 41 5.66 5.32 15.04
CA TYR A 41 6.45 4.17 14.64
C TYR A 41 5.69 2.86 14.85
N TYR A 42 5.13 2.63 16.04
CA TYR A 42 4.35 1.42 16.34
C TYR A 42 3.09 1.31 15.49
N VAL A 43 2.33 2.40 15.36
CA VAL A 43 1.12 2.46 14.54
C VAL A 43 1.44 2.15 13.08
N ASN A 44 2.53 2.69 12.53
CA ASN A 44 2.90 2.43 11.13
C ASN A 44 3.18 0.94 10.86
N ARG A 45 3.75 0.23 11.84
CA ARG A 45 4.08 -1.21 11.77
C ARG A 45 2.89 -2.15 11.97
N MET A 46 1.71 -1.63 12.32
CA MET A 46 0.49 -2.42 12.41
C MET A 46 0.20 -3.15 11.10
N ARG A 47 0.01 -4.47 11.21
CA ARG A 47 -0.35 -5.36 10.09
C ARG A 47 -1.83 -5.18 9.75
N PHE A 48 -2.19 -5.55 8.52
CA PHE A 48 -3.58 -5.56 8.08
C PHE A 48 -3.84 -6.75 7.15
N LYS A 49 -5.06 -7.29 7.17
CA LYS A 49 -5.44 -8.40 6.29
C LYS A 49 -5.44 -7.96 4.82
N PRO A 50 -5.06 -8.81 3.85
CA PRO A 50 -5.05 -8.43 2.43
C PRO A 50 -6.39 -7.88 1.90
N GLU A 51 -7.50 -8.42 2.42
CA GLU A 51 -8.86 -7.96 2.07
C GLU A 51 -9.16 -6.53 2.50
N VAL A 52 -8.48 -5.99 3.52
CA VAL A 52 -8.63 -4.59 3.96
C VAL A 52 -8.23 -3.64 2.83
N ASN A 53 -7.17 -3.97 2.09
CA ASN A 53 -6.72 -3.17 0.94
C ASN A 53 -7.81 -3.11 -0.14
N ASN A 54 -8.34 -4.28 -0.52
CA ASN A 54 -9.42 -4.39 -1.50
C ASN A 54 -10.69 -3.69 -1.02
N TYR A 55 -10.98 -3.73 0.29
CA TYR A 55 -12.16 -3.09 0.87
C TYR A 55 -12.05 -1.57 0.86
N ILE A 56 -10.91 -1.01 1.27
CA ILE A 56 -10.67 0.43 1.19
C ILE A 56 -10.77 0.91 -0.27
N HIS A 57 -10.23 0.15 -1.23
CA HIS A 57 -10.41 0.49 -2.65
C HIS A 57 -11.87 0.43 -3.08
N ALA A 58 -12.60 -0.59 -2.65
CA ALA A 58 -14.02 -0.70 -2.94
C ALA A 58 -14.76 0.55 -2.45
N ILE A 59 -14.48 1.03 -1.24
CA ILE A 59 -15.03 2.28 -0.73
C ILE A 59 -14.73 3.44 -1.69
N ILE A 60 -13.46 3.72 -1.99
CA ILE A 60 -13.09 4.86 -2.85
C ILE A 60 -13.72 4.77 -4.24
N ARG A 61 -13.72 3.58 -4.85
CA ARG A 61 -14.22 3.36 -6.21
C ARG A 61 -15.73 3.44 -6.30
N GLU A 62 -16.48 3.01 -5.28
CA GLU A 62 -17.94 3.17 -5.22
C GLU A 62 -18.37 4.65 -5.20
N TYR A 63 -17.54 5.52 -4.61
CA TYR A 63 -17.72 6.98 -4.64
C TYR A 63 -17.15 7.65 -5.91
N THR A 64 -16.46 6.93 -6.78
CA THR A 64 -15.78 7.55 -7.93
C THR A 64 -16.39 7.11 -9.26
N LEU A 65 -16.67 5.83 -9.39
CA LEU A 65 -17.06 5.23 -10.66
C LEU A 65 -18.44 5.66 -11.11
N CYS A 66 -18.56 5.92 -12.41
CA CYS A 66 -19.82 6.15 -13.09
C CYS A 66 -19.73 5.56 -14.50
N ALA A 67 -20.84 4.98 -14.98
CA ALA A 67 -20.89 4.41 -16.32
C ALA A 67 -21.00 5.45 -17.44
N ARG A 68 -21.31 6.72 -17.11
CA ARG A 68 -21.67 7.76 -18.09
C ARG A 68 -20.64 8.88 -18.21
N VAL A 69 -19.95 9.21 -17.13
CA VAL A 69 -19.01 10.34 -17.07
C VAL A 69 -17.85 10.04 -16.15
N ASP A 70 -16.73 10.76 -16.34
CA ASP A 70 -15.71 10.86 -15.31
C ASP A 70 -16.12 11.91 -14.27
N LYS A 71 -16.61 11.44 -13.11
CA LYS A 71 -17.06 12.32 -12.02
C LYS A 71 -15.96 13.19 -11.43
N GLY A 72 -14.68 12.82 -11.59
CA GLY A 72 -13.58 13.65 -11.13
C GLY A 72 -13.36 14.89 -12.00
N ASN A 73 -13.84 14.85 -13.24
CA ASN A 73 -13.62 15.89 -14.26
C ASN A 73 -14.92 16.58 -14.71
N SER A 74 -16.08 16.14 -14.21
CA SER A 74 -17.38 16.72 -14.59
C SER A 74 -17.89 17.69 -13.52
N GLU A 75 -17.96 18.97 -13.84
CA GLU A 75 -18.44 20.00 -12.90
C GLU A 75 -19.96 20.14 -12.86
N HIS A 76 -20.62 19.99 -14.02
CA HIS A 76 -22.04 20.35 -14.20
C HIS A 76 -22.99 19.16 -14.16
N LEU A 77 -22.56 17.96 -14.57
CA LEU A 77 -23.43 16.79 -14.66
C LEU A 77 -23.21 15.84 -13.47
N LYS A 78 -24.13 15.90 -12.52
CA LYS A 78 -24.10 15.20 -11.22
C LYS A 78 -25.40 14.46 -10.98
N PRO A 79 -25.46 13.51 -10.03
CA PRO A 79 -26.73 12.89 -9.65
C PRO A 79 -27.82 13.90 -9.32
N SER A 80 -27.51 14.98 -8.59
CA SER A 80 -28.44 16.07 -8.30
C SER A 80 -28.95 16.84 -9.53
N SER A 81 -28.19 16.89 -10.63
CA SER A 81 -28.59 17.55 -11.88
C SER A 81 -29.15 16.60 -12.95
N GLY A 82 -29.46 15.34 -12.59
CA GLY A 82 -30.14 14.39 -13.47
C GLY A 82 -29.23 13.39 -14.19
N LEU A 83 -27.94 13.29 -13.82
CA LEU A 83 -26.99 12.33 -14.41
C LEU A 83 -27.50 10.87 -14.42
N CYS A 84 -28.31 10.49 -13.43
CA CYS A 84 -28.74 9.11 -13.23
C CYS A 84 -29.97 8.70 -14.05
N SER A 85 -30.66 9.64 -14.69
CA SER A 85 -31.86 9.37 -15.50
C SER A 85 -31.55 8.44 -16.68
N GLY A 86 -32.26 7.31 -16.77
CA GLY A 86 -32.07 6.29 -17.80
C GLY A 86 -30.82 5.42 -17.65
N CYS A 87 -30.10 5.50 -16.52
CA CYS A 87 -28.91 4.69 -16.29
C CYS A 87 -29.26 3.31 -15.71
N HIS A 88 -28.78 2.23 -16.35
CA HIS A 88 -28.89 0.84 -15.85
C HIS A 88 -28.36 0.66 -14.42
N PHE A 89 -27.33 1.41 -14.04
CA PHE A 89 -26.72 1.33 -12.71
C PHE A 89 -27.40 2.24 -11.68
N ASN A 90 -28.49 2.94 -12.03
CA ASN A 90 -29.26 3.74 -11.08
C ASN A 90 -30.18 2.85 -10.24
N THR A 91 -29.60 2.21 -9.22
CA THR A 91 -30.32 1.31 -8.30
C THR A 91 -30.22 1.83 -6.87
N ASP A 92 -31.12 1.39 -5.98
CA ASP A 92 -31.07 1.78 -4.57
C ASP A 92 -29.78 1.34 -3.87
N ARG A 93 -29.17 0.25 -4.35
CA ARG A 93 -27.91 -0.30 -3.83
C ARG A 93 -26.67 0.38 -4.39
N SER A 94 -26.81 1.23 -5.41
CA SER A 94 -25.69 1.96 -5.99
C SER A 94 -25.32 3.12 -5.09
N VAL A 95 -24.02 3.31 -4.84
CA VAL A 95 -23.51 4.47 -4.10
C VAL A 95 -23.33 5.65 -5.05
N CYS A 96 -22.94 5.38 -6.29
CA CYS A 96 -22.63 6.43 -7.27
C CYS A 96 -23.83 7.34 -7.61
N ASN A 97 -25.08 6.94 -7.38
CA ASN A 97 -26.24 7.83 -7.57
C ASN A 97 -26.56 8.71 -6.34
N LYS A 98 -25.86 8.53 -5.22
CA LYS A 98 -26.07 9.27 -3.96
C LYS A 98 -25.03 10.36 -3.69
N ILE A 99 -24.07 10.53 -4.60
CA ILE A 99 -22.85 11.32 -4.36
C ILE A 99 -22.54 12.26 -5.53
N ASP A 100 -22.45 13.54 -5.21
CA ASP A 100 -22.21 14.65 -6.13
C ASP A 100 -20.72 15.00 -6.26
N SER A 101 -19.91 14.64 -5.27
CA SER A 101 -18.45 14.71 -5.35
C SER A 101 -17.79 13.36 -5.07
N ILE A 102 -16.63 13.16 -5.70
CA ILE A 102 -15.78 11.98 -5.54
C ILE A 102 -14.99 12.00 -4.24
N LEU A 103 -14.54 10.82 -3.80
CA LEU A 103 -13.51 10.69 -2.77
C LEU A 103 -12.11 10.79 -3.39
N SER A 104 -11.22 11.59 -2.78
CA SER A 104 -9.83 11.66 -3.22
C SER A 104 -9.00 10.48 -2.70
N VAL A 105 -7.83 10.26 -3.31
CA VAL A 105 -6.86 9.23 -2.87
C VAL A 105 -6.35 9.44 -1.45
N ARG A 106 -6.44 10.67 -0.90
CA ARG A 106 -6.06 10.97 0.48
C ARG A 106 -6.94 10.25 1.48
N VAL A 107 -8.23 10.05 1.15
CA VAL A 107 -9.17 9.33 1.99
C VAL A 107 -8.77 7.86 2.13
N ALA A 108 -8.23 7.25 1.07
CA ALA A 108 -7.71 5.87 1.16
C ALA A 108 -6.59 5.76 2.21
N LYS A 109 -5.62 6.68 2.17
CA LYS A 109 -4.51 6.73 3.14
C LYS A 109 -5.02 6.99 4.55
N ASP A 110 -5.92 7.96 4.72
CA ASP A 110 -6.45 8.31 6.04
C ASP A 110 -7.27 7.16 6.64
N LEU A 111 -8.07 6.44 5.84
CA LEU A 111 -8.78 5.24 6.27
C LEU A 111 -7.81 4.19 6.83
N LEU A 112 -6.73 3.88 6.11
CA LEU A 112 -5.74 2.92 6.57
C LEU A 112 -4.98 3.42 7.81
N ARG A 113 -4.56 4.70 7.80
CA ARG A 113 -3.81 5.34 8.90
C ARG A 113 -4.59 5.27 10.21
N TYR A 114 -5.84 5.73 10.19
CA TYR A 114 -6.68 5.74 11.38
C TYR A 114 -7.15 4.35 11.79
N SER A 115 -7.31 3.41 10.84
CA SER A 115 -7.59 2.01 11.18
C SER A 115 -6.41 1.36 11.91
N LYS A 116 -5.18 1.61 11.48
CA LYS A 116 -3.96 1.17 12.19
C LYS A 116 -3.87 1.78 13.59
N ALA A 117 -4.13 3.08 13.71
CA ALA A 117 -4.12 3.77 15.01
C ALA A 117 -5.16 3.18 15.96
N LEU A 118 -6.39 2.95 15.50
CA LEU A 118 -7.44 2.35 16.32
C LEU A 118 -7.09 0.92 16.73
N ALA A 119 -6.59 0.10 15.80
CA ALA A 119 -6.17 -1.27 16.12
C ALA A 119 -5.05 -1.30 17.17
N TRP A 120 -4.07 -0.41 17.05
CA TRP A 120 -3.00 -0.25 18.05
C TRP A 120 -3.54 0.16 19.42
N LEU A 121 -4.43 1.16 19.46
CA LEU A 121 -5.03 1.69 20.69
C LEU A 121 -5.91 0.64 21.41
N LEU A 122 -6.53 -0.26 20.65
CA LEU A 122 -7.30 -1.40 21.16
C LEU A 122 -6.45 -2.65 21.45
N ASN A 123 -5.12 -2.55 21.32
CA ASN A 123 -4.17 -3.67 21.50
C ASN A 123 -4.50 -4.89 20.65
N LEU A 124 -4.92 -4.67 19.40
CA LEU A 124 -5.17 -5.72 18.41
C LEU A 124 -3.88 -6.03 17.63
N ASN A 125 -3.75 -7.26 17.14
CA ASN A 125 -2.56 -7.69 16.38
C ASN A 125 -2.58 -7.26 14.90
N GLU A 126 -3.78 -7.02 14.35
CA GLU A 126 -3.96 -6.68 12.94
C GLU A 126 -5.25 -5.89 12.70
N VAL A 127 -5.26 -5.12 11.62
CA VAL A 127 -6.46 -4.41 11.12
C VAL A 127 -7.29 -5.37 10.26
N ASP A 128 -8.60 -5.40 10.51
CA ASP A 128 -9.60 -6.06 9.68
C ASP A 128 -10.65 -5.08 9.11
N ILE A 129 -11.62 -5.60 8.36
CA ILE A 129 -12.71 -4.81 7.76
C ILE A 129 -13.58 -4.11 8.81
N ASN A 130 -13.76 -4.71 10.00
CA ASN A 130 -14.60 -4.12 11.05
C ASN A 130 -13.99 -2.85 11.62
N ILE A 131 -12.66 -2.83 11.78
CA ILE A 131 -11.92 -1.63 12.17
C ILE A 131 -12.10 -0.52 11.11
N VAL A 132 -11.98 -0.86 9.82
CA VAL A 132 -12.23 0.10 8.74
C VAL A 132 -13.66 0.64 8.78
N ASN A 133 -14.65 -0.23 8.96
CA ASN A 133 -16.07 0.17 9.06
C ASN A 133 -16.34 1.12 10.23
N SER A 134 -15.64 0.93 11.34
CA SER A 134 -15.77 1.78 12.53
C SER A 134 -15.26 3.19 12.28
N ILE A 135 -14.19 3.33 11.49
CA ILE A 135 -13.52 4.59 11.19
C ILE A 135 -14.12 5.31 9.97
N ALA A 136 -14.58 4.57 8.96
CA ALA A 136 -14.95 5.14 7.66
C ALA A 136 -15.98 6.26 7.72
N PRO A 137 -17.06 6.19 8.53
CA PRO A 137 -18.02 7.29 8.66
C PRO A 137 -17.40 8.59 9.17
N TYR A 138 -16.46 8.51 10.12
CA TYR A 138 -15.77 9.69 10.66
C TYR A 138 -14.85 10.34 9.64
N VAL A 139 -14.22 9.53 8.77
CA VAL A 139 -13.29 10.03 7.75
C VAL A 139 -14.04 10.61 6.54
N ILE A 140 -15.18 10.02 6.16
CA ILE A 140 -15.84 10.30 4.87
C ILE A 140 -16.93 11.36 4.97
N SER A 141 -17.70 11.41 6.07
CA SER A 141 -18.93 12.23 6.17
C SER A 141 -18.74 13.70 5.83
N HIS A 142 -17.57 14.26 6.17
CA HIS A 142 -17.23 15.65 5.99
C HIS A 142 -16.42 15.93 4.70
N ARG A 143 -16.15 14.90 3.89
CA ARG A 143 -15.27 14.98 2.71
C ARG A 143 -16.00 14.76 1.38
N VAL A 144 -17.31 14.52 1.43
CA VAL A 144 -18.14 14.25 0.26
C VAL A 144 -19.34 15.17 0.25
N LYS A 145 -19.70 15.65 -0.94
CA LYS A 145 -21.00 16.26 -1.22
C LYS A 145 -21.96 15.16 -1.63
N TYR A 146 -22.98 14.95 -0.83
CA TYR A 146 -24.07 14.01 -1.11
C TYR A 146 -25.12 14.66 -2.00
N SER A 147 -25.90 13.85 -2.71
CA SER A 147 -27.11 14.33 -3.36
C SER A 147 -28.12 14.75 -2.29
N SER A 148 -28.54 16.01 -2.28
CA SER A 148 -29.51 16.53 -1.29
C SER A 148 -30.79 15.68 -1.24
N ARG A 149 -31.29 15.27 -2.42
CA ARG A 149 -32.47 14.41 -2.54
C ARG A 149 -32.31 13.08 -1.78
N GLU A 150 -31.12 12.50 -1.77
CA GLU A 150 -30.88 11.22 -1.11
C GLU A 150 -30.59 11.39 0.38
N LEU A 151 -29.88 12.47 0.74
CA LEU A 151 -29.51 12.79 2.13
C LEU A 151 -30.71 13.27 2.96
N GLU A 152 -31.65 14.01 2.37
CA GLU A 152 -32.83 14.54 3.07
C GLU A 152 -33.95 13.51 3.25
N LYS A 153 -33.89 12.37 2.54
CA LYS A 153 -34.86 11.29 2.70
C LYS A 153 -34.76 10.65 4.09
N ALA A 154 -35.90 10.18 4.59
CA ALA A 154 -35.91 9.31 5.76
C ALA A 154 -35.05 8.06 5.51
N PRO A 155 -34.30 7.56 6.51
CA PRO A 155 -34.24 8.00 7.90
C PRO A 155 -33.06 8.95 8.21
N PHE A 156 -32.56 9.70 7.24
CA PHE A 156 -31.33 10.49 7.42
C PHE A 156 -31.62 11.97 7.69
N TRP A 157 -32.61 12.57 7.03
CA TRP A 157 -33.05 13.94 7.27
C TRP A 157 -31.92 14.99 7.32
N GLY A 158 -30.88 14.83 6.48
CA GLY A 158 -29.72 15.72 6.50
C GLY A 158 -28.50 15.21 7.28
N ASP A 159 -28.62 14.13 8.07
CA ASP A 159 -27.51 13.57 8.85
C ASP A 159 -26.50 12.86 7.94
N ALA A 160 -25.45 13.60 7.56
CA ALA A 160 -24.37 13.10 6.71
C ALA A 160 -23.60 11.93 7.33
N TYR A 161 -23.50 11.87 8.67
CA TYR A 161 -22.79 10.80 9.35
C TYR A 161 -23.59 9.49 9.28
N GLN A 162 -24.87 9.51 9.65
CA GLN A 162 -25.73 8.32 9.55
C GLN A 162 -25.93 7.89 8.10
N PHE A 163 -26.05 8.84 7.17
CA PHE A 163 -26.10 8.52 5.75
C PHE A 163 -24.82 7.83 5.27
N THR A 164 -23.65 8.32 5.70
CA THR A 164 -22.37 7.66 5.38
C THR A 164 -22.30 6.26 5.96
N ARG A 165 -22.75 6.03 7.20
CA ARG A 165 -22.84 4.68 7.77
C ARG A 165 -23.67 3.74 6.91
N HIS A 166 -24.81 4.21 6.44
CA HIS A 166 -25.66 3.45 5.52
C HIS A 166 -24.94 3.14 4.19
N LEU A 167 -24.25 4.12 3.60
CA LEU A 167 -23.47 3.89 2.37
C LEU A 167 -22.35 2.86 2.58
N ILE A 168 -21.66 2.89 3.72
CA ILE A 168 -20.63 1.90 4.05
C ILE A 168 -21.21 0.50 4.20
N ASP A 169 -22.39 0.34 4.80
CA ASP A 169 -23.11 -0.95 4.84
C ASP A 169 -23.46 -1.48 3.43
N LEU A 170 -23.96 -0.60 2.54
CA LEU A 170 -24.21 -0.97 1.15
C LEU A 170 -22.92 -1.43 0.44
N ILE A 171 -21.82 -0.72 0.66
CA ILE A 171 -20.51 -1.07 0.10
C ILE A 171 -20.02 -2.40 0.67
N GLY A 172 -20.18 -2.65 1.97
CA GLY A 172 -19.86 -3.92 2.63
C GLY A 172 -20.57 -5.11 1.97
N LYS A 173 -21.89 -5.01 1.79
CA LYS A 173 -22.69 -6.04 1.11
C LYS A 173 -22.22 -6.30 -0.31
N ARG A 174 -21.95 -5.24 -1.08
CA ARG A 174 -21.44 -5.37 -2.46
C ARG A 174 -20.02 -5.93 -2.51
N PHE A 175 -19.17 -5.59 -1.56
CA PHE A 175 -17.83 -6.12 -1.44
C PHE A 175 -17.83 -7.64 -1.20
N ILE A 176 -18.67 -8.12 -0.28
CA ILE A 176 -18.85 -9.56 -0.03
C ILE A 176 -19.30 -10.27 -1.32
N ASN A 177 -20.29 -9.72 -2.02
CA ASN A 177 -20.77 -10.29 -3.29
C ASN A 177 -19.69 -10.30 -4.38
N ARG A 178 -18.72 -9.39 -4.32
CA ARG A 178 -17.58 -9.30 -5.26
C ARG A 178 -16.39 -10.19 -4.90
N LYS A 179 -16.40 -10.90 -3.76
CA LYS A 179 -15.28 -11.76 -3.34
C LYS A 179 -14.74 -12.67 -4.46
N PRO A 180 -15.59 -13.38 -5.25
CA PRO A 180 -15.10 -14.22 -6.33
C PRO A 180 -14.31 -13.46 -7.40
N CYS A 181 -14.66 -12.20 -7.67
CA CYS A 181 -13.95 -11.36 -8.65
C CYS A 181 -12.55 -10.97 -8.15
N TYR A 182 -12.37 -10.74 -6.85
CA TYR A 182 -11.05 -10.49 -6.27
C TYR A 182 -10.17 -11.74 -6.31
N ASP A 183 -10.75 -12.91 -6.04
CA ASP A 183 -10.03 -14.19 -6.12
C ASP A 183 -9.57 -14.47 -7.56
N ILE A 184 -10.44 -14.22 -8.55
CA ILE A 184 -10.07 -14.28 -9.99
C ILE A 184 -8.94 -13.30 -10.29
N SER A 185 -9.03 -12.05 -9.83
CA SER A 185 -7.99 -11.04 -10.09
C SER A 185 -6.63 -11.45 -9.53
N THR A 186 -6.63 -12.16 -8.41
CA THR A 186 -5.43 -12.71 -7.77
C THR A 186 -4.83 -13.84 -8.62
N ARG A 187 -5.65 -14.79 -9.10
CA ARG A 187 -5.18 -15.82 -10.05
C ARG A 187 -4.53 -15.24 -11.31
N PHE A 188 -5.14 -14.22 -11.90
CA PHE A 188 -4.55 -13.53 -13.05
C PHE A 188 -3.21 -12.89 -12.71
N ARG A 189 -3.10 -12.26 -11.53
CA ARG A 189 -1.88 -11.63 -11.04
C ARG A 189 -0.77 -12.65 -10.79
N ASP A 190 -1.13 -13.83 -10.29
CA ASP A 190 -0.23 -14.95 -9.99
C ASP A 190 0.12 -15.79 -11.24
N GLY A 191 -0.48 -15.47 -12.39
CA GLY A 191 -0.23 -16.18 -13.65
C GLY A 191 -0.93 -17.54 -13.76
N THR A 192 -1.94 -17.80 -12.92
CA THR A 192 -2.69 -19.06 -12.86
C THR A 192 -4.19 -18.89 -13.18
N PRO A 193 -4.58 -18.19 -14.28
CA PRO A 193 -5.99 -17.99 -14.61
C PRO A 193 -6.69 -19.30 -14.98
N ALA A 194 -7.95 -19.45 -14.59
CA ALA A 194 -8.82 -20.54 -15.05
C ALA A 194 -9.58 -20.14 -16.32
N ASP A 195 -9.99 -21.13 -17.13
CA ASP A 195 -10.64 -20.89 -18.43
C ASP A 195 -11.97 -20.12 -18.31
N GLU A 196 -12.72 -20.37 -17.24
CA GLU A 196 -14.03 -19.76 -16.97
C GLU A 196 -13.96 -18.34 -16.36
N ASP A 197 -12.78 -17.94 -15.87
CA ASP A 197 -12.62 -16.73 -15.04
C ASP A 197 -13.13 -15.45 -15.73
N LEU A 198 -12.82 -15.29 -17.03
CA LEU A 198 -13.25 -14.11 -17.78
C LEU A 198 -14.76 -14.08 -18.03
N GLU A 199 -15.41 -15.23 -18.17
CA GLU A 199 -16.86 -15.29 -18.33
C GLU A 199 -17.57 -14.93 -17.03
N ILE A 200 -17.05 -15.39 -15.88
CA ILE A 200 -17.53 -14.97 -14.56
C ILE A 200 -17.41 -13.45 -14.42
N LEU A 201 -16.23 -12.88 -14.70
CA LEU A 201 -16.03 -11.43 -14.62
C LEU A 201 -16.93 -10.64 -15.59
N LYS A 202 -17.15 -11.13 -16.81
CA LYS A 202 -18.08 -10.51 -17.78
C LYS A 202 -19.51 -10.48 -17.24
N ASN A 203 -19.96 -11.54 -16.56
CA ASN A 203 -21.29 -11.59 -15.97
C ASN A 203 -21.44 -10.59 -14.82
N PHE A 204 -20.46 -10.50 -13.93
CA PHE A 204 -20.45 -9.49 -12.86
C PHE A 204 -20.37 -8.06 -13.41
N ALA A 205 -19.57 -7.82 -14.46
CA ALA A 205 -19.39 -6.51 -15.10
C ALA A 205 -20.70 -5.91 -15.68
N LYS A 206 -21.74 -6.72 -15.89
CA LYS A 206 -23.06 -6.22 -16.32
C LYS A 206 -23.70 -5.31 -15.27
N ASN A 207 -23.47 -5.61 -13.99
CA ASN A 207 -24.17 -4.97 -12.87
C ASN A 207 -23.22 -4.37 -11.81
N ASP A 208 -21.90 -4.58 -11.91
CA ASP A 208 -20.93 -4.01 -10.99
C ASP A 208 -19.90 -3.12 -11.70
N LEU A 209 -19.87 -1.83 -11.31
CA LEU A 209 -18.97 -0.84 -11.89
C LEU A 209 -17.49 -1.14 -11.63
N ILE A 210 -17.12 -1.61 -10.44
CA ILE A 210 -15.71 -1.94 -10.13
C ILE A 210 -15.27 -3.11 -11.00
N VAL A 211 -16.11 -4.13 -11.14
CA VAL A 211 -15.76 -5.26 -12.00
C VAL A 211 -15.64 -4.80 -13.46
N LYS A 212 -16.58 -3.98 -13.94
CA LYS A 212 -16.60 -3.49 -15.32
C LYS A 212 -15.40 -2.62 -15.68
N TYR A 213 -15.02 -1.68 -14.82
CA TYR A 213 -14.02 -0.65 -15.13
C TYR A 213 -12.63 -0.90 -14.56
N ASP A 214 -12.50 -1.75 -13.54
CA ASP A 214 -11.21 -2.02 -12.90
C ASP A 214 -10.79 -3.49 -13.07
N ILE A 215 -11.55 -4.43 -12.51
CA ILE A 215 -11.11 -5.83 -12.39
C ILE A 215 -11.06 -6.54 -13.76
N LEU A 216 -12.13 -6.46 -14.54
CA LEU A 216 -12.18 -7.13 -15.86
C LEU A 216 -11.13 -6.57 -16.83
N PRO A 217 -10.95 -5.24 -16.98
CA PRO A 217 -9.86 -4.68 -17.79
C PRO A 217 -8.48 -5.11 -17.31
N PHE A 218 -8.23 -5.11 -15.98
CA PHE A 218 -6.98 -5.59 -15.41
C PHE A 218 -6.69 -7.05 -15.79
N CYS A 219 -7.63 -7.96 -15.56
CA CYS A 219 -7.47 -9.37 -15.92
C CYS A 219 -7.27 -9.58 -17.43
N LYS A 220 -7.96 -8.81 -18.27
CA LYS A 220 -7.75 -8.85 -19.74
C LYS A 220 -6.34 -8.44 -20.13
N ALA A 221 -5.79 -7.39 -19.51
CA ALA A 221 -4.42 -6.94 -19.76
C ALA A 221 -3.37 -7.99 -19.35
N LEU A 222 -3.68 -8.81 -18.33
CA LEU A 222 -2.82 -9.89 -17.87
C LEU A 222 -2.97 -11.21 -18.65
N LYS A 223 -3.97 -11.32 -19.54
CA LYS A 223 -4.22 -12.52 -20.36
C LYS A 223 -3.21 -12.69 -21.50
N VAL A 224 -1.93 -12.46 -21.23
CA VAL A 224 -0.83 -12.60 -22.18
C VAL A 224 0.07 -13.73 -21.73
N LYS A 225 0.39 -14.68 -22.63
CA LYS A 225 1.25 -15.83 -22.30
C LYS A 225 2.60 -15.42 -21.70
N LYS A 226 3.17 -14.28 -22.15
CA LYS A 226 4.42 -13.71 -21.61
C LYS A 226 4.30 -13.39 -20.11
N TYR A 227 3.16 -12.83 -19.67
CA TYR A 227 2.93 -12.51 -18.26
C TYR A 227 2.87 -13.77 -17.40
N ALA A 228 2.01 -14.74 -17.77
CA ALA A 228 1.86 -15.99 -17.02
C ALA A 228 3.19 -16.76 -16.87
N LYS A 229 3.97 -16.86 -17.94
CA LYS A 229 5.30 -17.48 -17.90
C LYS A 229 6.27 -16.75 -16.97
N LEU A 230 6.22 -15.42 -16.93
CA LEU A 230 7.10 -14.64 -16.06
C LEU A 230 6.69 -14.79 -14.59
N ALA A 231 5.40 -14.74 -14.28
CA ALA A 231 4.88 -14.99 -12.94
C ALA A 231 5.24 -16.40 -12.44
N GLU A 232 5.08 -17.42 -13.29
CA GLU A 232 5.51 -18.79 -12.97
C GLU A 232 7.02 -18.89 -12.73
N LYS A 233 7.83 -18.16 -13.52
CA LYS A 233 9.29 -18.11 -13.34
C LYS A 233 9.67 -17.47 -12.00
N ILE A 234 8.98 -16.40 -11.60
CA ILE A 234 9.15 -15.76 -10.29
C ILE A 234 8.81 -16.74 -9.17
N ASP A 235 7.63 -17.38 -9.23
CA ASP A 235 7.19 -18.36 -8.22
C ASP A 235 8.17 -19.53 -8.06
N LYS A 236 8.69 -20.08 -9.17
CA LYS A 236 9.73 -21.11 -9.14
C LYS A 236 11.01 -20.63 -8.49
N ALA A 237 11.49 -19.44 -8.86
CA ALA A 237 12.70 -18.86 -8.29
C ALA A 237 12.57 -18.59 -6.78
N ILE A 238 11.39 -18.17 -6.32
CA ILE A 238 11.09 -18.01 -4.88
C ILE A 238 11.20 -19.36 -4.17
N LYS A 239 10.52 -20.39 -4.69
CA LYS A 239 10.51 -21.74 -4.07
C LYS A 239 11.88 -22.39 -4.04
N SER A 240 12.73 -22.12 -5.02
CA SER A 240 14.10 -22.64 -5.08
C SER A 240 15.14 -21.76 -4.40
N GLY A 241 14.78 -20.58 -3.90
CA GLY A 241 15.74 -19.59 -3.36
C GLY A 241 16.70 -19.03 -4.41
N ASP A 242 16.31 -19.03 -5.69
CA ASP A 242 17.16 -18.53 -6.79
C ASP A 242 17.12 -17.00 -6.88
N MET A 243 17.89 -16.37 -6.01
CA MET A 243 18.02 -14.91 -5.91
C MET A 243 18.60 -14.27 -7.17
N LYS A 244 19.44 -14.99 -7.92
CA LYS A 244 20.03 -14.50 -9.17
C LYS A 244 18.96 -14.32 -10.22
N THR A 245 18.11 -15.33 -10.40
CA THR A 245 16.96 -15.24 -11.31
C THR A 245 16.00 -14.12 -10.91
N LEU A 246 15.70 -13.95 -9.62
CA LEU A 246 14.84 -12.85 -9.14
C LEU A 246 15.42 -11.46 -9.47
N SER A 247 16.73 -11.28 -9.27
CA SER A 247 17.43 -10.03 -9.57
C SER A 247 17.50 -9.73 -11.07
N GLU A 248 17.69 -10.76 -11.91
CA GLU A 248 17.64 -10.63 -13.38
C GLU A 248 16.25 -10.25 -13.88
N ILE A 249 15.20 -10.92 -13.38
CA ILE A 249 13.80 -10.60 -13.73
C ILE A 249 13.47 -9.15 -13.34
N ARG A 250 13.85 -8.75 -12.12
CA ARG A 250 13.65 -7.39 -11.62
C ARG A 250 14.30 -6.35 -12.54
N ARG A 251 15.56 -6.56 -12.94
CA ARG A 251 16.26 -5.65 -13.88
C ARG A 251 15.54 -5.57 -15.23
N SER A 252 15.20 -6.72 -15.80
CA SER A 252 14.47 -6.77 -17.06
C SER A 252 13.12 -6.04 -17.01
N LEU A 253 12.42 -6.07 -15.87
CA LEU A 253 11.15 -5.38 -15.69
C LEU A 253 11.30 -3.86 -15.49
N ILE A 254 12.45 -3.40 -14.99
CA ILE A 254 12.76 -1.96 -14.90
C ILE A 254 12.94 -1.37 -16.31
N ASP A 255 13.55 -2.15 -17.21
CA ASP A 255 13.82 -1.73 -18.58
C ASP A 255 12.58 -1.87 -19.50
N ASP A 256 11.73 -2.89 -19.29
CA ASP A 256 10.49 -3.12 -20.06
C ASP A 256 9.32 -2.28 -19.53
N LEU A 257 9.27 -1.00 -19.92
CA LEU A 257 8.25 -0.03 -19.47
C LEU A 257 6.81 -0.43 -19.86
N GLU A 258 6.64 -1.18 -20.95
CA GLU A 258 5.33 -1.57 -21.49
C GLU A 258 4.82 -2.90 -20.89
N PHE A 259 5.61 -3.55 -20.02
CA PHE A 259 5.21 -4.83 -19.47
C PHE A 259 3.97 -4.70 -18.55
N PRO A 260 2.93 -5.52 -18.75
CA PRO A 260 1.70 -5.41 -17.99
C PRO A 260 1.95 -5.68 -16.50
N ASN A 261 1.42 -4.80 -15.63
CA ASN A 261 1.54 -4.89 -14.17
C ASN A 261 3.00 -4.99 -13.66
N ARG A 262 3.96 -4.36 -14.38
CA ARG A 262 5.39 -4.39 -14.05
C ARG A 262 5.71 -3.96 -12.61
N ALA A 263 5.04 -2.92 -12.12
CA ALA A 263 5.32 -2.36 -10.79
C ALA A 263 5.02 -3.38 -9.68
N TYR A 264 3.96 -4.17 -9.83
CA TYR A 264 3.65 -5.26 -8.91
C TYR A 264 4.72 -6.35 -8.96
N LEU A 265 5.12 -6.79 -10.15
CA LEU A 265 6.13 -7.84 -10.31
C LEU A 265 7.50 -7.41 -9.75
N ILE A 266 7.90 -6.16 -9.97
CA ILE A 266 9.11 -5.57 -9.37
C ILE A 266 9.00 -5.61 -7.85
N ASN A 267 7.87 -5.15 -7.29
CA ASN A 267 7.68 -5.15 -5.85
C ASN A 267 7.62 -6.58 -5.27
N TRP A 268 7.08 -7.55 -6.00
CA TRP A 268 7.10 -8.96 -5.60
C TRP A 268 8.53 -9.48 -5.53
N CYS A 269 9.34 -9.25 -6.57
CA CYS A 269 10.77 -9.57 -6.55
C CYS A 269 11.48 -8.87 -5.38
N ASP A 270 11.25 -7.57 -5.18
CA ASP A 270 11.88 -6.80 -4.09
C ASP A 270 11.54 -7.35 -2.70
N GLN A 271 10.27 -7.71 -2.46
CA GLN A 271 9.83 -8.27 -1.18
C GLN A 271 10.43 -9.65 -0.92
N GLU A 272 10.51 -10.49 -1.94
CA GLU A 272 11.06 -11.84 -1.78
C GLU A 272 12.59 -11.82 -1.68
N LEU A 273 13.25 -10.97 -2.46
CA LEU A 273 14.67 -10.67 -2.28
C LEU A 273 14.93 -10.15 -0.86
N TYR A 274 14.13 -9.21 -0.36
CA TYR A 274 14.24 -8.73 1.02
C TYR A 274 14.11 -9.88 2.02
N LYS A 275 13.04 -10.68 1.97
CA LYS A 275 12.82 -11.79 2.90
C LYS A 275 13.96 -12.81 2.91
N GLN A 276 14.55 -13.08 1.75
CA GLN A 276 15.62 -14.08 1.60
C GLN A 276 17.01 -13.53 1.94
N THR A 277 17.21 -12.21 1.89
CA THR A 277 18.53 -11.57 2.07
C THR A 277 18.66 -10.76 3.34
N VAL A 278 17.55 -10.43 4.01
CA VAL A 278 17.55 -9.65 5.24
C VAL A 278 18.52 -10.28 6.23
N SER A 279 19.51 -9.47 6.61
CA SER A 279 20.56 -9.87 7.53
C SER A 279 20.79 -8.71 8.49
N ASP A 280 20.67 -9.01 9.78
CA ASP A 280 20.86 -8.07 10.85
C ASP A 280 22.28 -8.19 11.40
N PHE A 281 22.93 -7.04 11.55
CA PHE A 281 24.28 -6.93 12.06
C PHE A 281 24.32 -5.94 13.21
N THR A 282 25.07 -6.25 14.25
CA THR A 282 25.31 -5.37 15.39
C THR A 282 26.79 -5.16 15.63
N PHE A 283 27.15 -3.93 16.00
CA PHE A 283 28.52 -3.55 16.39
C PHE A 283 28.50 -2.41 17.40
N LYS A 284 29.66 -2.15 18.01
CA LYS A 284 29.85 -1.03 18.94
C LYS A 284 30.08 0.27 18.19
N TYR A 285 29.54 1.38 18.68
CA TYR A 285 29.66 2.70 18.05
C TYR A 285 31.12 3.13 17.81
N ALA A 286 32.06 2.66 18.64
CA ALA A 286 33.50 2.81 18.43
C ALA A 286 33.94 2.43 17.00
N HIS A 287 33.32 1.41 16.40
CA HIS A 287 33.65 0.91 15.06
C HIS A 287 32.85 1.58 13.93
N GLN A 288 32.00 2.57 14.20
CA GLN A 288 31.12 3.15 13.18
C GLN A 288 31.85 3.74 11.98
N LYS A 289 33.01 4.36 12.23
CA LYS A 289 33.84 4.95 11.15
C LYS A 289 34.43 3.86 10.26
N GLU A 290 34.90 2.77 10.86
CA GLU A 290 35.47 1.63 10.15
C GLU A 290 34.40 0.97 9.28
N VAL A 291 33.23 0.66 9.85
CA VAL A 291 32.08 0.13 9.11
C VAL A 291 31.70 1.05 7.95
N TRP A 292 31.58 2.36 8.20
CA TRP A 292 31.25 3.32 7.16
C TRP A 292 32.28 3.34 6.03
N VAL A 293 33.58 3.39 6.35
CA VAL A 293 34.67 3.46 5.36
C VAL A 293 34.73 2.18 4.52
N GLU A 294 34.59 1.02 5.13
CA GLU A 294 34.57 -0.26 4.40
C GLU A 294 33.42 -0.32 3.40
N ILE A 295 32.21 0.05 3.83
CA ILE A 295 31.03 0.06 2.95
C ILE A 295 31.18 1.13 1.86
N ALA A 296 31.67 2.33 2.19
CA ALA A 296 31.83 3.42 1.22
C ALA A 296 32.92 3.11 0.18
N THR A 297 33.94 2.34 0.54
CA THR A 297 35.00 1.90 -0.38
C THR A 297 34.44 0.98 -1.47
N GLU A 298 33.62 0.01 -1.06
CA GLU A 298 33.00 -0.95 -1.97
C GLU A 298 31.79 -0.34 -2.71
N PHE A 299 31.06 0.55 -2.06
CA PHE A 299 29.86 1.21 -2.57
C PHE A 299 29.96 2.74 -2.44
N PRO A 300 30.68 3.42 -3.34
CA PRO A 300 30.90 4.87 -3.26
C PRO A 300 29.63 5.72 -3.22
N ASN A 301 28.55 5.24 -3.82
CA ASN A 301 27.24 5.89 -3.81
C ASN A 301 26.55 5.89 -2.42
N LEU A 302 27.01 5.04 -1.49
CA LEU A 302 26.49 4.95 -0.13
C LEU A 302 27.25 5.83 0.88
N ASP A 303 28.38 6.42 0.49
CA ASP A 303 29.26 7.19 1.39
C ASP A 303 28.50 8.26 2.19
N ARG A 304 28.00 9.29 1.49
CA ARG A 304 27.30 10.41 2.15
C ARG A 304 26.03 9.95 2.92
N PRO A 305 25.15 9.11 2.36
CA PRO A 305 23.99 8.60 3.10
C PRO A 305 24.35 7.85 4.40
N LEU A 306 25.35 6.97 4.38
CA LEU A 306 25.78 6.18 5.54
C LEU A 306 26.45 7.05 6.59
N LYS A 307 27.35 7.95 6.18
CA LYS A 307 27.99 8.89 7.10
C LYS A 307 26.96 9.68 7.90
N GLN A 308 25.92 10.16 7.22
CA GLN A 308 24.83 10.89 7.87
C GLN A 308 23.95 10.01 8.76
N ALA A 309 23.81 8.72 8.44
CA ALA A 309 22.98 7.78 9.18
C ALA A 309 23.66 7.36 10.50
N LEU A 310 24.97 7.15 10.46
CA LEU A 310 25.77 6.65 11.59
C LEU A 310 26.31 7.76 12.52
N SER A 311 26.21 9.03 12.12
CA SER A 311 26.82 10.14 12.87
C SER A 311 26.10 10.57 14.15
N LYS A 312 24.83 10.19 14.33
CA LYS A 312 24.02 10.58 15.50
C LYS A 312 22.98 9.53 15.82
N ARG A 313 22.42 9.59 17.04
CA ARG A 313 21.28 8.77 17.46
C ARG A 313 20.10 9.01 16.52
N GLN A 314 19.76 7.99 15.73
CA GLN A 314 18.62 8.01 14.81
C GLN A 314 18.38 6.61 14.25
N THR A 315 17.19 6.41 13.68
CA THR A 315 16.92 5.34 12.73
C THR A 315 16.83 5.94 11.33
N LYS A 316 17.61 5.42 10.39
CA LYS A 316 17.61 5.92 9.01
C LYS A 316 17.60 4.78 8.02
N GLN A 317 16.73 4.90 7.02
CA GLN A 317 16.66 4.01 5.87
C GLN A 317 17.38 4.64 4.69
N ILE A 318 18.28 3.86 4.07
CA ILE A 318 19.05 4.23 2.89
C ILE A 318 18.65 3.29 1.76
N ARG A 319 18.31 3.86 0.60
CA ARG A 319 17.95 3.12 -0.61
C ARG A 319 18.97 3.40 -1.69
N ALA A 320 19.55 2.34 -2.25
CA ALA A 320 20.42 2.38 -3.41
C ALA A 320 20.05 1.27 -4.40
N LYS A 321 20.76 1.19 -5.53
CA LYS A 321 20.52 0.18 -6.56
C LYS A 321 20.71 -1.21 -5.94
N GLU A 322 19.61 -1.97 -5.84
CA GLU A 322 19.58 -3.35 -5.30
C GLU A 322 20.01 -3.48 -3.84
N ILE A 323 20.08 -2.38 -3.07
CA ILE A 323 20.39 -2.38 -1.64
C ILE A 323 19.37 -1.53 -0.88
N LEU A 324 18.82 -2.10 0.18
CA LEU A 324 18.12 -1.41 1.25
C LEU A 324 18.90 -1.60 2.55
N ILE A 325 19.33 -0.49 3.14
CA ILE A 325 19.98 -0.48 4.45
C ILE A 325 19.05 0.21 5.43
N GLU A 326 18.81 -0.41 6.58
CA GLU A 326 18.22 0.26 7.74
C GLU A 326 19.26 0.31 8.84
N THR A 327 19.50 1.51 9.36
CA THR A 327 20.48 1.74 10.43
C THR A 327 19.74 2.21 11.67
N ASN A 328 20.16 1.71 12.83
CA ASN A 328 19.67 2.17 14.12
C ASN A 328 20.86 2.42 15.05
N VAL A 329 21.12 3.70 15.32
CA VAL A 329 22.17 4.14 16.25
C VAL A 329 21.53 4.43 17.61
N THR A 330 21.78 3.57 18.59
CA THR A 330 21.16 3.69 19.93
C THR A 330 21.81 4.78 20.79
N GLY A 331 23.08 5.12 20.52
CA GLY A 331 23.84 6.12 21.25
C GLY A 331 25.16 6.42 20.54
N THR A 332 25.84 7.46 20.99
CA THR A 332 27.12 7.95 20.43
C THR A 332 28.32 7.73 21.37
N GLU A 333 28.10 7.08 22.51
CA GLU A 333 29.18 6.58 23.38
C GLU A 333 29.81 5.33 22.76
N GLU A 334 31.10 5.10 22.98
CA GLU A 334 31.87 4.01 22.35
C GLU A 334 31.20 2.63 22.45
N ASP A 335 30.63 2.33 23.62
CA ASP A 335 29.96 1.05 23.91
C ASP A 335 28.51 0.97 23.42
N SER A 336 27.96 2.04 22.85
CA SER A 336 26.59 2.06 22.32
C SER A 336 26.44 1.05 21.19
N ILE A 337 25.27 0.44 21.06
CA ILE A 337 25.00 -0.54 20.01
C ILE A 337 24.54 0.19 18.75
N VAL A 338 25.09 -0.21 17.61
CA VAL A 338 24.60 0.16 16.30
C VAL A 338 24.10 -1.10 15.61
N ASN A 339 22.88 -1.05 15.11
CA ASN A 339 22.33 -2.07 14.24
C ASN A 339 22.36 -1.59 12.78
N ILE A 340 22.78 -2.48 11.90
CA ILE A 340 22.67 -2.35 10.45
C ILE A 340 21.93 -3.57 9.93
N GLN A 341 20.77 -3.35 9.33
CA GLN A 341 20.06 -4.33 8.57
C GLN A 341 20.34 -4.11 7.08
N VAL A 342 20.73 -5.17 6.38
CA VAL A 342 20.97 -5.15 4.94
C VAL A 342 20.02 -6.12 4.25
N SER A 343 19.46 -5.70 3.12
CA SER A 343 18.55 -6.51 2.32
C SER A 343 18.52 -6.01 0.87
N GLY A 344 18.16 -6.88 -0.08
CA GLY A 344 18.05 -6.52 -1.49
C GLY A 344 18.55 -7.60 -2.44
N GLY A 345 19.07 -7.18 -3.60
CA GLY A 345 19.57 -8.07 -4.65
C GLY A 345 21.05 -8.40 -4.50
N GLU A 346 21.74 -8.58 -5.63
CA GLU A 346 23.15 -8.99 -5.69
C GLU A 346 24.09 -8.06 -4.91
N SER A 347 23.84 -6.75 -5.01
CA SER A 347 24.64 -5.74 -4.30
C SER A 347 24.45 -5.84 -2.77
N ALA A 348 23.26 -6.23 -2.29
CA ALA A 348 23.01 -6.44 -0.86
C ALA A 348 23.70 -7.71 -0.34
N LEU A 349 23.75 -8.78 -1.15
CA LEU A 349 24.52 -9.98 -0.82
C LEU A 349 26.02 -9.69 -0.73
N LYS A 350 26.55 -8.88 -1.65
CA LYS A 350 27.95 -8.45 -1.60
C LYS A 350 28.25 -7.64 -0.34
N LEU A 351 27.36 -6.70 0.01
CA LEU A 351 27.47 -5.93 1.26
C LEU A 351 27.38 -6.84 2.48
N ARG A 352 26.47 -7.81 2.49
CA ARG A 352 26.36 -8.81 3.56
C ARG A 352 27.68 -9.58 3.75
N SER A 353 28.26 -10.10 2.66
CA SER A 353 29.55 -10.80 2.73
C SER A 353 30.68 -9.91 3.24
N LEU A 354 30.69 -8.64 2.85
CA LEU A 354 31.63 -7.64 3.38
C LEU A 354 31.45 -7.50 4.91
N LEU A 355 30.23 -7.29 5.40
CA LEU A 355 29.97 -7.16 6.84
C LEU A 355 30.27 -8.43 7.63
N GLU A 356 29.99 -9.62 7.07
CA GLU A 356 30.34 -10.91 7.67
C GLU A 356 31.87 -11.11 7.77
N SER A 357 32.67 -10.42 6.95
CA SER A 357 34.14 -10.48 7.03
C SER A 357 34.75 -9.54 8.08
N LEU A 358 33.96 -8.62 8.65
CA LEU A 358 34.44 -7.66 9.65
C LEU A 358 34.40 -8.28 11.05
N ASN A 359 35.57 -8.45 11.67
CA ASN A 359 35.74 -9.16 12.95
C ASN A 359 35.00 -8.54 14.15
N PHE A 360 34.60 -7.28 14.07
CA PHE A 360 33.93 -6.52 15.14
C PHE A 360 32.41 -6.36 14.92
N ILE A 361 31.89 -6.92 13.82
CA ILE A 361 30.45 -7.04 13.57
C ILE A 361 29.97 -8.43 13.98
N LYS A 362 28.81 -8.49 14.62
CA LYS A 362 28.10 -9.72 14.93
C LYS A 362 26.86 -9.81 14.07
N LYS A 363 26.65 -10.95 13.43
CA LYS A 363 25.40 -11.26 12.77
C LYS A 363 24.40 -11.82 13.79
N GLU A 364 23.18 -11.33 13.77
CA GLU A 364 22.08 -11.82 14.62
C GLU A 364 21.23 -12.91 13.94
#